data_AF-A0A1I5WL28-F1
#
_entry.id   AF-A0A1I5WL28-F1
#
_cell.length_a   1.000
_cell.length_b   1.000
_cell.length_c   1.000
_cell.angle_alpha   90.00
_cell.angle_beta   90.00
_cell.angle_gamma   90.00
#
_symmetry.space_group_name_H-M   'P 1'
#
loop_
_entity.id
_entity.type
_entity.pdbx_description
1 polymer ?
#
loop_
_entity_poly.entity_id
_entity_poly.type
_entity_poly.pdbx_seq_one_letter_code
_entity_poly.pdbx_strand_id
1 'polypeptide(L)'
;MSATSLDDVRHALRINDPAAVIGLRECAWLDVKGGPYRLDSATGKEELVKDVAAFANAATGGLLLIGFKTQVENGEEIVSELGPIPRDKVDLDQHRKLIRTRVMPPPRGFTVEWIDCGDARGVLVIDIPAQSQTQRPFVVPGPSGNDKASERSVAVPVREADGTHWLPQSEIRRLLALGWAEAGGPSEEVLSALVTEAVSAASRAADAARPAHEVGVGEPGWRRPFREAYERARQLIHLGRPTTEVYRIGPGVAQEFESGGPADGWIICALPDQLPVTIAESVWDALHAAGSGVPDGDVLGALGLPFIEQDSTRAGRVVNELATVVELRGGRWGTGLLVRADSGRTWTWEPSPSFSLTTTRYAGNWTGGGAPPLLRVRAIATLPSVGNGEREIPTARRREFAMTLPISELAGAVTILSQRRGADLRAAQWKPGPNRNARDAASFSTTIETSDHRSALSGEVMAALPNATSSAVVTCAELRIYDLAAWADVLGLSGEVAASADLRLSLEELTEFLSIAWQTATEVLPAIITPDPRGGRWAGPPTVELRLSAEQKHDVPGPPPLLTDLVDFAAFGERVDAQLTSMAVTITAPPQLPRELRRALTRQAFVYMGQAFGFTDASEDQL
;
A
#
# COMPACT_ATOMS: atom_id res chain seq x y z
N MET A 1 23.27 14.72 -78.03
CA MET A 1 23.89 15.94 -77.47
C MET A 1 24.03 15.67 -75.98
N SER A 2 25.23 15.82 -75.40
CA SER A 2 25.41 15.58 -73.96
C SER A 2 24.69 16.69 -73.19
N ALA A 3 23.76 16.33 -72.30
CA ALA A 3 23.01 17.29 -71.49
C ALA A 3 23.97 18.01 -70.53
N THR A 4 24.01 19.34 -70.48
CA THR A 4 24.98 20.06 -69.60
C THR A 4 24.33 20.79 -68.44
N SER A 5 22.99 20.77 -68.35
CA SER A 5 22.21 21.42 -67.30
C SER A 5 21.08 20.53 -66.75
N LEU A 6 20.56 20.87 -65.56
CA LEU A 6 19.42 20.19 -64.94
C LEU A 6 18.19 20.12 -65.86
N ASP A 7 17.90 21.19 -66.59
CA ASP A 7 16.75 21.24 -67.49
C ASP A 7 16.96 20.39 -68.75
N ASP A 8 18.19 20.31 -69.26
CA ASP A 8 18.53 19.39 -70.36
C ASP A 8 18.36 17.93 -69.95
N VAL A 9 18.79 17.57 -68.73
CA VAL A 9 18.62 16.22 -68.19
C VAL A 9 17.13 15.91 -67.97
N ARG A 10 16.36 16.83 -67.37
CA ARG A 10 14.90 16.67 -67.25
C ARG A 10 14.24 16.46 -68.60
N HIS A 11 14.66 17.23 -69.62
CA HIS A 11 14.12 17.08 -70.97
C HIS A 11 14.46 15.71 -71.57
N ALA A 12 15.71 15.27 -71.47
CA ALA A 12 16.16 13.97 -71.95
C ALA A 12 15.40 12.80 -71.28
N LEU A 13 15.21 12.87 -69.96
CA LEU A 13 14.46 11.86 -69.22
C LEU A 13 12.98 11.82 -69.63
N ARG A 14 12.35 12.98 -69.89
CA ARG A 14 10.94 13.05 -70.36
C ARG A 14 10.73 12.43 -71.73
N ILE A 15 11.75 12.43 -72.59
CA ILE A 15 11.70 11.78 -73.91
C ILE A 15 12.24 10.33 -73.88
N ASN A 16 12.41 9.75 -72.68
CA ASN A 16 12.92 8.40 -72.43
C ASN A 16 14.34 8.15 -72.96
N ASP A 17 15.24 9.14 -72.86
CA ASP A 17 16.67 9.00 -73.16
C ASP A 17 17.53 9.06 -71.87
N PRO A 18 17.56 7.98 -71.06
CA PRO A 18 18.36 7.95 -69.84
C PRO A 18 19.87 7.90 -70.10
N ALA A 19 20.31 7.53 -71.31
CA ALA A 19 21.72 7.47 -71.65
C ALA A 19 22.37 8.86 -71.75
N ALA A 20 21.57 9.93 -71.93
CA ALA A 20 22.03 11.31 -71.95
C ALA A 20 22.69 11.78 -70.64
N VAL A 21 22.55 11.01 -69.54
CA VAL A 21 23.14 11.28 -68.22
C VAL A 21 24.57 10.75 -68.11
N ILE A 22 24.99 9.84 -68.99
CA ILE A 22 26.33 9.25 -68.96
C ILE A 22 27.38 10.33 -69.25
N GLY A 23 28.44 10.37 -68.44
CA GLY A 23 29.51 11.37 -68.48
C GLY A 23 29.23 12.62 -67.65
N LEU A 24 28.04 12.73 -67.02
CA LEU A 24 27.76 13.81 -66.08
C LEU A 24 28.37 13.53 -64.72
N ARG A 25 28.74 14.62 -64.05
CA ARG A 25 29.26 14.57 -62.70
C ARG A 25 28.12 14.65 -61.69
N GLU A 26 28.22 13.88 -60.62
CA GLU A 26 27.37 14.14 -59.46
C GLU A 26 27.62 15.54 -58.92
N CYS A 27 26.55 16.21 -58.50
CA CYS A 27 26.62 17.60 -58.07
C CYS A 27 25.42 17.99 -57.21
N ALA A 28 25.27 19.30 -56.98
CA ALA A 28 24.24 19.84 -56.10
C ALA A 28 22.80 19.53 -56.55
N TRP A 29 22.59 19.23 -57.84
CA TRP A 29 21.27 18.94 -58.42
C TRP A 29 21.14 17.52 -59.01
N LEU A 30 22.20 16.71 -59.00
CA LEU A 30 22.18 15.34 -59.55
C LEU A 30 22.87 14.38 -58.58
N ASP A 31 22.17 13.30 -58.23
CA ASP A 31 22.66 12.17 -57.45
C ASP A 31 22.19 10.87 -58.12
N VAL A 32 23.09 9.92 -58.33
CA VAL A 32 22.75 8.63 -58.93
C VAL A 32 23.05 7.46 -58.00
N LYS A 33 22.19 6.44 -58.05
CA LYS A 33 22.33 5.22 -57.24
C LYS A 33 22.37 3.99 -58.13
N GLY A 34 23.29 3.06 -57.84
CA GLY A 34 23.41 1.81 -58.58
C GLY A 34 22.31 0.78 -58.29
N GLY A 35 21.60 0.91 -57.17
CA GLY A 35 20.55 -0.04 -56.76
C GLY A 35 19.40 0.65 -56.01
N PRO A 36 18.21 0.01 -55.94
CA PRO A 36 17.03 0.58 -55.30
C PRO A 36 17.20 0.75 -53.79
N TYR A 37 16.56 1.78 -53.24
CA TYR A 37 16.45 1.97 -51.80
C TYR A 37 15.75 0.78 -51.15
N ARG A 38 16.30 0.29 -50.04
CA ARG A 38 15.75 -0.81 -49.26
C ARG A 38 14.59 -0.36 -48.37
N LEU A 39 13.41 -0.19 -48.97
CA LEU A 39 12.20 0.28 -48.28
C LEU A 39 11.56 -0.76 -47.33
N ASP A 40 12.13 -1.97 -47.24
CA ASP A 40 11.82 -2.96 -46.21
C ASP A 40 12.55 -2.66 -44.88
N SER A 41 13.66 -1.90 -44.93
CA SER A 41 14.49 -1.56 -43.78
C SER A 41 14.26 -0.14 -43.27
N ALA A 42 14.54 0.12 -41.99
CA ALA A 42 14.49 1.48 -41.43
C ALA A 42 15.56 2.38 -42.06
N THR A 43 16.80 1.90 -42.16
CA THR A 43 17.93 2.63 -42.72
C THR A 43 17.70 3.04 -44.19
N GLY A 44 17.16 2.14 -45.03
CA GLY A 44 16.88 2.47 -46.42
C GLY A 44 15.72 3.46 -46.59
N LYS A 45 14.73 3.46 -45.68
CA LYS A 45 13.69 4.50 -45.63
C LYS A 45 14.26 5.86 -45.22
N GLU A 46 15.14 5.87 -44.23
CA GLU A 46 15.82 7.07 -43.73
C GLU A 46 16.71 7.70 -44.79
N GLU A 47 17.44 6.87 -45.55
CA GLU A 47 18.31 7.34 -46.64
C GLU A 47 17.52 8.04 -47.75
N LEU A 48 16.42 7.42 -48.23
CA LEU A 48 15.57 8.03 -49.25
C LEU A 48 14.99 9.39 -48.80
N VAL A 49 14.45 9.46 -47.58
CA VAL A 49 13.82 10.71 -47.10
C VAL A 49 14.86 11.80 -46.83
N LYS A 50 16.06 11.43 -46.38
CA LYS A 50 17.20 12.33 -46.23
C LYS A 50 17.59 12.95 -47.57
N ASP A 51 17.79 12.13 -48.60
CA ASP A 51 18.24 12.60 -49.92
C ASP A 51 17.18 13.51 -50.57
N VAL A 52 15.90 13.12 -50.49
CA VAL A 52 14.78 13.94 -51.00
C VAL A 52 14.67 15.27 -50.26
N ALA A 53 14.78 15.27 -48.93
CA ALA A 53 14.74 16.50 -48.15
C ALA A 53 15.96 17.40 -48.43
N ALA A 54 17.13 16.82 -48.68
CA ALA A 54 18.33 17.56 -49.06
C ALA A 54 18.12 18.33 -50.38
N PHE A 55 17.55 17.68 -51.38
CA PHE A 55 17.19 18.34 -52.64
C PHE A 55 16.08 19.37 -52.49
N ALA A 56 15.07 19.11 -51.64
CA ALA A 56 14.02 20.10 -51.34
C ALA A 56 14.58 21.38 -50.68
N ASN A 57 15.64 21.23 -49.88
CA ASN A 57 16.38 22.33 -49.26
C ASN A 57 17.33 23.04 -50.22
N ALA A 58 17.79 22.38 -51.28
CA ALA A 58 18.64 22.98 -52.30
C ALA A 58 17.88 24.02 -53.14
N ALA A 59 18.54 25.12 -53.50
CA ALA A 59 17.93 26.24 -54.22
C ALA A 59 17.20 25.83 -55.51
N THR A 60 17.80 24.92 -56.27
CA THR A 60 17.38 24.45 -57.59
C THR A 60 16.44 23.25 -57.56
N GLY A 61 16.27 22.59 -56.41
CA GLY A 61 15.82 21.20 -56.40
C GLY A 61 16.89 20.26 -56.97
N GLY A 62 16.48 19.07 -57.42
CA GLY A 62 17.39 18.13 -58.08
C GLY A 62 16.74 16.82 -58.52
N LEU A 63 17.57 15.96 -59.09
CA LEU A 63 17.23 14.66 -59.63
C LEU A 63 17.97 13.58 -58.85
N LEU A 64 17.22 12.57 -58.43
CA LEU A 64 17.74 11.34 -57.87
C LEU A 64 17.42 10.21 -58.83
N LEU A 65 18.45 9.63 -59.44
CA LEU A 65 18.33 8.64 -60.50
C LEU A 65 18.85 7.29 -60.03
N ILE A 66 18.03 6.26 -60.08
CA ILE A 66 18.40 4.92 -59.64
C ILE A 66 18.49 4.00 -60.86
N GLY A 67 19.63 3.33 -61.00
CA GLY A 67 19.96 2.47 -62.15
C GLY A 67 21.16 2.97 -62.95
N PHE A 68 22.10 3.67 -62.31
CA PHE A 68 23.35 4.13 -62.92
C PHE A 68 24.53 3.79 -62.02
N LYS A 69 25.70 3.53 -62.62
CA LYS A 69 26.94 3.40 -61.85
C LYS A 69 27.81 4.63 -62.06
N THR A 70 28.61 4.93 -61.05
CA THR A 70 29.61 5.99 -61.07
C THR A 70 31.01 5.39 -61.11
N GLN A 71 31.96 6.19 -61.60
CA GLN A 71 33.39 5.97 -61.42
C GLN A 71 34.04 7.24 -60.90
N VAL A 72 35.07 7.09 -60.07
CA VAL A 72 35.78 8.24 -59.51
C VAL A 72 36.88 8.66 -60.48
N GLU A 73 36.80 9.87 -61.00
CA GLU A 73 37.83 10.49 -61.83
C GLU A 73 38.28 11.81 -61.18
N ASN A 74 39.57 11.96 -60.90
CA ASN A 74 40.15 13.14 -60.26
C ASN A 74 39.47 13.57 -58.94
N GLY A 75 38.90 12.61 -58.20
CA GLY A 75 38.20 12.85 -56.94
C GLY A 75 36.72 13.23 -57.09
N GLU A 76 36.16 13.12 -58.30
CA GLU A 76 34.76 13.44 -58.59
C GLU A 76 34.04 12.18 -59.10
N GLU A 77 32.80 11.96 -58.66
CA GLU A 77 31.98 10.86 -59.15
C GLU A 77 31.34 11.23 -60.49
N ILE A 78 31.67 10.47 -61.54
CA ILE A 78 31.15 10.62 -62.89
C ILE A 78 30.28 9.42 -63.23
N VAL A 79 29.08 9.67 -63.75
CA VAL A 79 28.16 8.64 -64.24
C VAL A 79 28.82 7.89 -65.40
N SER A 80 29.24 6.65 -65.18
CA SER A 80 30.04 5.87 -66.12
C SER A 80 29.19 4.97 -67.01
N GLU A 81 28.10 4.42 -66.47
CA GLU A 81 27.24 3.50 -67.20
C GLU A 81 25.79 3.52 -66.73
N LEU A 82 24.89 3.22 -67.67
CA LEU A 82 23.50 2.89 -67.41
C LEU A 82 23.42 1.43 -66.94
N GLY A 83 22.96 1.24 -65.70
CA GLY A 83 22.77 -0.08 -65.07
C GLY A 83 21.31 -0.29 -64.65
N PRO A 84 20.39 -0.57 -65.59
CA PRO A 84 18.95 -0.65 -65.30
C PRO A 84 18.65 -1.66 -64.18
N ILE A 85 17.75 -1.32 -63.27
CA ILE A 85 17.35 -2.17 -62.13
C ILE A 85 16.06 -2.94 -62.43
N PRO A 86 15.83 -4.11 -61.80
CA PRO A 86 14.61 -4.89 -62.00
C PRO A 86 13.34 -4.14 -61.55
N ARG A 87 12.28 -4.17 -62.37
CA ARG A 87 11.01 -3.47 -62.10
C ARG A 87 10.30 -3.97 -60.85
N ASP A 88 10.43 -5.24 -60.51
CA ASP A 88 9.82 -5.89 -59.34
C ASP A 88 10.42 -5.40 -58.00
N LYS A 89 11.57 -4.73 -58.03
CA LYS A 89 12.22 -4.17 -56.84
C LYS A 89 11.79 -2.74 -56.51
N VAL A 90 10.89 -2.15 -57.29
CA VAL A 90 10.47 -0.74 -57.14
C VAL A 90 8.96 -0.61 -57.03
N ASP A 91 8.49 -0.04 -55.91
CA ASP A 91 7.10 0.37 -55.72
C ASP A 91 7.00 1.90 -55.70
N LEU A 92 6.51 2.49 -56.80
CA LEU A 92 6.41 3.94 -56.95
C LEU A 92 5.48 4.59 -55.90
N ASP A 93 4.40 3.91 -55.52
CA ASP A 93 3.43 4.44 -54.57
C ASP A 93 3.96 4.38 -53.15
N GLN A 94 4.72 3.34 -52.82
CA GLN A 94 5.44 3.26 -51.55
C GLN A 94 6.44 4.42 -51.40
N HIS A 95 7.20 4.74 -52.45
CA HIS A 95 8.12 5.89 -52.44
C HIS A 95 7.37 7.21 -52.21
N ARG A 96 6.30 7.47 -52.99
CA ARG A 96 5.48 8.68 -52.85
C ARG A 96 4.88 8.81 -51.46
N LYS A 97 4.31 7.73 -50.92
CA LYS A 97 3.69 7.71 -49.58
C LYS A 97 4.73 7.96 -48.50
N LEU A 98 5.90 7.34 -48.60
CA LEU A 98 6.97 7.51 -47.63
C LEU A 98 7.47 8.96 -47.61
N ILE A 99 7.77 9.53 -48.77
CA ILE A 99 8.20 10.94 -48.91
C ILE A 99 7.16 11.88 -48.30
N ARG A 100 5.88 11.73 -48.67
CA ARG A 100 4.79 12.59 -48.15
C ARG A 100 4.58 12.49 -46.64
N THR A 101 4.89 11.34 -46.04
CA THR A 101 4.63 11.11 -44.62
C THR A 101 5.83 11.50 -43.74
N ARG A 102 7.05 11.42 -44.28
CA ARG A 102 8.29 11.53 -43.49
C ARG A 102 9.09 12.81 -43.75
N VAL A 103 8.90 13.47 -44.89
CA VAL A 103 9.51 14.78 -45.14
C VAL A 103 8.50 15.87 -44.75
N MET A 104 8.93 16.81 -43.91
CA MET A 104 8.06 17.82 -43.29
C MET A 104 8.58 19.24 -43.59
N PRO A 105 7.77 20.12 -44.22
CA PRO A 105 6.49 19.82 -44.86
C PRO A 105 6.67 18.87 -46.06
N PRO A 106 5.61 18.21 -46.57
CA PRO A 106 5.72 17.39 -47.78
C PRO A 106 6.18 18.24 -48.98
N PRO A 107 7.24 17.84 -49.71
CA PRO A 107 7.67 18.53 -50.93
C PRO A 107 6.53 18.62 -51.94
N ARG A 108 6.40 19.78 -52.60
CA ARG A 108 5.36 20.02 -53.60
C ARG A 108 5.90 19.72 -55.00
N GLY A 109 5.05 19.11 -55.83
CA GLY A 109 5.33 18.91 -57.26
C GLY A 109 6.39 17.86 -57.59
N PHE A 110 6.90 17.10 -56.60
CA PHE A 110 7.85 16.02 -56.89
C PHE A 110 7.18 14.90 -57.68
N THR A 111 7.95 14.27 -58.57
CA THR A 111 7.51 13.08 -59.32
C THR A 111 8.37 11.88 -58.96
N VAL A 112 7.78 10.70 -59.13
CA VAL A 112 8.45 9.41 -58.98
C VAL A 112 8.02 8.59 -60.19
N GLU A 113 8.92 8.45 -61.15
CA GLU A 113 8.65 7.94 -62.49
C GLU A 113 9.56 6.77 -62.82
N TRP A 114 9.12 5.91 -63.74
CA TRP A 114 9.86 4.76 -64.20
C TRP A 114 10.11 4.88 -65.71
N ILE A 115 11.38 4.82 -66.11
CA ILE A 115 11.78 4.76 -67.52
C ILE A 115 12.14 3.30 -67.83
N ASP A 116 11.41 2.70 -68.78
CA ASP A 116 11.66 1.33 -69.22
C ASP A 116 12.89 1.27 -70.13
N CYS A 117 13.81 0.34 -69.85
CA CYS A 117 15.01 0.09 -70.67
C CYS A 117 14.99 -1.30 -71.33
N GLY A 118 13.87 -2.03 -71.24
CA GLY A 118 13.73 -3.39 -71.76
C GLY A 118 14.01 -4.47 -70.70
N ASP A 119 13.66 -5.72 -71.03
CA ASP A 119 13.89 -6.91 -70.21
C ASP A 119 13.36 -6.82 -68.76
N ALA A 120 12.23 -6.12 -68.57
CA ALA A 120 11.64 -5.82 -67.26
C ALA A 120 12.59 -5.06 -66.31
N ARG A 121 13.52 -4.29 -66.87
CA ARG A 121 14.47 -3.44 -66.15
C ARG A 121 14.35 -2.00 -66.62
N GLY A 122 14.75 -1.08 -65.77
CA GLY A 122 14.60 0.34 -66.06
C GLY A 122 15.28 1.22 -65.03
N VAL A 123 15.03 2.50 -65.13
CA VAL A 123 15.55 3.54 -64.24
C VAL A 123 14.40 4.14 -63.44
N LEU A 124 14.59 4.28 -62.13
CA LEU A 124 13.68 5.05 -61.29
C LEU A 124 14.17 6.50 -61.24
N VAL A 125 13.28 7.42 -61.57
CA VAL A 125 13.54 8.86 -61.56
C VAL A 125 12.72 9.50 -60.45
N ILE A 126 13.38 10.20 -59.54
CA ILE A 126 12.72 11.04 -58.55
C ILE A 126 13.13 12.48 -58.85
N ASP A 127 12.20 13.27 -59.39
CA ASP A 127 12.41 14.70 -59.66
C ASP A 127 11.84 15.53 -58.52
N ILE A 128 12.71 16.28 -57.85
CA ILE A 128 12.36 17.22 -56.80
C ILE A 128 12.51 18.63 -57.39
N PRO A 129 11.41 19.33 -57.71
CA PRO A 129 11.50 20.70 -58.21
C PRO A 129 11.95 21.66 -57.11
N ALA A 130 12.43 22.84 -57.52
CA ALA A 130 12.75 23.92 -56.59
C ALA A 130 11.54 24.25 -55.69
N GLN A 131 11.76 24.21 -54.38
CA GLN A 131 10.72 24.51 -53.38
C GLN A 131 10.72 25.99 -53.01
N SER A 132 9.57 26.50 -52.58
CA SER A 132 9.46 27.89 -52.09
C SER A 132 10.38 28.12 -50.90
N GLN A 133 11.05 29.28 -50.86
CA GLN A 133 11.87 29.68 -49.71
C GLN A 133 11.06 29.72 -48.41
N THR A 134 9.76 30.03 -48.48
CA THR A 134 8.85 30.08 -47.31
C THR A 134 8.53 28.71 -46.72
N GLN A 135 8.80 27.63 -47.45
CA GLN A 135 8.59 26.26 -46.97
C GLN A 135 9.87 25.62 -46.45
N ARG A 136 11.02 26.27 -46.63
CA ARG A 136 12.30 25.79 -46.11
C ARG A 136 12.48 26.26 -44.65
N PRO A 137 13.15 25.47 -43.80
CA PRO A 137 13.76 24.18 -44.13
C PRO A 137 12.77 23.00 -44.13
N PHE A 138 12.99 22.04 -45.03
CA PHE A 138 12.40 20.72 -45.01
C PHE A 138 13.17 19.83 -44.02
N VAL A 139 12.44 19.16 -43.14
CA VAL A 139 12.98 18.37 -42.03
C VAL A 139 12.55 16.92 -42.13
N VAL A 140 13.35 16.02 -41.55
CA VAL A 140 13.06 14.59 -41.43
C VAL A 140 13.18 14.17 -39.96
N PRO A 141 12.62 13.01 -39.54
CA PRO A 141 12.91 12.45 -38.22
C PRO A 141 14.42 12.29 -38.01
N GLY A 142 14.89 12.59 -36.80
CA GLY A 142 16.31 12.50 -36.46
C GLY A 142 16.82 11.06 -36.57
N PRO A 143 18.08 10.85 -36.99
CA PRO A 143 18.65 9.52 -37.14
C PRO A 143 18.64 8.78 -35.80
N SER A 144 18.01 7.61 -35.75
CA SER A 144 18.06 6.73 -34.60
C SER A 144 19.33 5.89 -34.66
N GLY A 145 20.25 6.08 -33.71
CA GLY A 145 21.33 5.15 -33.49
C GLY A 145 20.75 3.80 -33.05
N ASN A 146 20.65 2.86 -34.00
CA ASN A 146 20.16 1.49 -33.89
C ASN A 146 18.86 1.28 -33.08
N ASP A 147 17.79 1.01 -33.84
CA ASP A 147 16.40 0.69 -33.49
C ASP A 147 15.45 1.85 -33.12
N LYS A 148 14.51 2.05 -34.07
CA LYS A 148 13.40 3.01 -34.15
C LYS A 148 13.81 4.49 -34.26
N ALA A 149 13.54 5.07 -35.44
CA ALA A 149 13.55 6.52 -35.68
C ALA A 149 12.97 7.25 -34.48
N SER A 150 13.75 8.16 -33.89
CA SER A 150 13.28 8.94 -32.75
C SER A 150 12.20 9.90 -33.23
N GLU A 151 10.94 9.58 -32.92
CA GLU A 151 9.78 10.46 -33.19
C GLU A 151 9.90 11.81 -32.45
N ARG A 152 10.86 11.94 -31.53
CA ARG A 152 11.08 13.12 -30.68
C ARG A 152 12.19 14.05 -31.17
N SER A 153 12.89 13.71 -32.25
CA SER A 153 13.96 14.54 -32.81
C SER A 153 13.74 14.81 -34.30
N VAL A 154 14.14 16.00 -34.76
CA VAL A 154 14.12 16.40 -36.17
C VAL A 154 15.53 16.73 -36.63
N ALA A 155 15.81 16.45 -37.90
CA ALA A 155 17.07 16.77 -38.57
C ALA A 155 16.80 17.51 -39.89
N VAL A 156 17.70 18.43 -40.25
CA VAL A 156 17.62 19.19 -41.50
C VAL A 156 18.79 18.80 -42.39
N PRO A 157 18.56 18.03 -43.46
CA PRO A 157 19.62 17.72 -44.42
C PRO A 157 19.85 18.90 -45.35
N VAL A 158 21.11 19.27 -45.55
CA VAL A 158 21.54 20.37 -46.41
C VAL A 158 22.50 19.80 -47.45
N ARG A 159 22.24 20.10 -48.72
CA ARG A 159 23.06 19.63 -49.83
C ARG A 159 24.05 20.71 -50.25
N GLU A 160 25.33 20.36 -50.29
CA GLU A 160 26.43 21.19 -50.79
C GLU A 160 27.32 20.35 -51.70
N ALA A 161 27.54 20.81 -52.93
CA ALA A 161 28.20 20.03 -53.98
C ALA A 161 27.58 18.62 -54.13
N ASP A 162 28.36 17.56 -54.02
CA ASP A 162 27.96 16.16 -54.08
C ASP A 162 27.59 15.56 -52.70
N GLY A 163 27.77 16.32 -51.61
CA GLY A 163 27.55 15.87 -50.24
C GLY A 163 26.23 16.33 -49.62
N THR A 164 25.67 15.51 -48.73
CA THR A 164 24.58 15.89 -47.82
C THR A 164 25.08 15.89 -46.38
N HIS A 165 24.98 17.05 -45.71
CA HIS A 165 25.33 17.21 -44.30
C HIS A 165 24.11 17.60 -43.46
N TRP A 166 24.22 17.45 -42.15
CA TRP A 166 23.16 17.84 -41.22
C TRP A 166 23.36 19.26 -40.74
N LEU A 167 22.31 20.08 -40.80
CA LEU A 167 22.32 21.38 -40.13
C LEU A 167 22.55 21.15 -38.63
N PRO A 168 23.52 21.84 -38.00
CA PRO A 168 23.79 21.67 -36.58
C PRO A 168 22.56 21.96 -35.72
N GLN A 169 22.36 21.18 -34.66
CA GLN A 169 21.23 21.35 -33.73
C GLN A 169 21.17 22.76 -33.13
N SER A 170 22.32 23.40 -32.91
CA SER A 170 22.42 24.78 -32.45
C SER A 170 21.80 25.77 -33.44
N GLU A 171 22.02 25.57 -34.75
CA GLU A 171 21.47 26.43 -35.79
C GLU A 171 19.97 26.17 -36.00
N ILE A 172 19.53 24.91 -35.92
CA ILE A 172 18.09 24.57 -35.89
C ILE A 172 17.40 25.32 -34.74
N ARG A 173 17.97 25.27 -33.53
CA ARG A 173 17.43 25.98 -32.36
C ARG A 173 17.42 27.49 -32.57
N ARG A 174 18.47 28.06 -33.17
CA ARG A 174 18.57 29.50 -33.48
C ARG A 174 17.47 29.93 -34.46
N LEU A 175 17.27 29.19 -35.56
CA LEU A 175 16.23 29.46 -36.55
C LEU A 175 14.83 29.33 -35.94
N LEU A 176 14.60 28.31 -35.11
CA LEU A 176 13.33 28.15 -34.38
C LEU A 176 13.07 29.33 -33.44
N ALA A 177 14.06 29.77 -32.66
CA ALA A 177 13.91 30.90 -31.75
C ALA A 177 13.62 32.21 -32.50
N LEU A 178 14.29 32.44 -33.64
CA LEU A 178 14.03 33.59 -34.51
C LEU A 178 12.61 33.56 -35.07
N GLY A 179 12.17 32.42 -35.63
CA GLY A 179 10.80 32.26 -36.11
C GLY A 179 9.75 32.39 -35.02
N TRP A 180 10.04 31.89 -33.81
CA TRP A 180 9.17 32.01 -32.63
C TRP A 180 9.01 33.47 -32.18
N ALA A 181 10.10 34.24 -32.18
CA ALA A 181 10.06 35.66 -31.84
C ALA A 181 9.31 36.50 -32.89
N GLU A 182 9.57 36.26 -34.18
CA GLU A 182 8.89 36.96 -35.29
C GLU A 182 7.40 36.63 -35.37
N ALA A 183 7.01 35.38 -35.13
CA ALA A 183 5.61 34.95 -35.15
C ALA A 183 4.83 35.28 -33.87
N GLY A 184 5.48 35.85 -32.84
CA GLY A 184 4.87 36.14 -31.53
C GLY A 184 4.65 34.93 -30.63
N GLY A 185 5.06 33.72 -31.06
CA GLY A 185 4.82 32.46 -30.38
C GLY A 185 3.33 32.05 -30.29
N PRO A 186 3.01 30.76 -30.16
CA PRO A 186 1.67 30.34 -29.76
C PRO A 186 1.35 30.84 -28.34
N SER A 187 0.08 31.22 -28.09
CA SER A 187 -0.37 31.54 -26.74
C SER A 187 -0.24 30.33 -25.81
N GLU A 188 -0.16 30.59 -24.50
CA GLU A 188 -0.06 29.54 -23.48
C GLU A 188 -1.23 28.54 -23.54
N GLU A 189 -2.42 29.02 -23.92
CA GLU A 189 -3.63 28.22 -24.13
C GLU A 189 -3.47 27.22 -25.29
N VAL A 190 -2.91 27.66 -26.42
CA VAL A 190 -2.64 26.78 -27.57
C VAL A 190 -1.56 25.76 -27.23
N LEU A 191 -0.52 26.17 -26.52
CA LEU A 191 0.54 25.28 -26.07
C LEU A 191 0.00 24.21 -25.11
N SER A 192 -0.84 24.63 -24.16
CA SER A 192 -1.51 23.74 -23.21
C SER A 192 -2.41 22.74 -23.92
N ALA A 193 -3.22 23.19 -24.88
CA ALA A 193 -4.10 22.31 -25.67
C ALA A 193 -3.30 21.25 -26.44
N LEU A 194 -2.18 21.62 -27.07
CA LEU A 194 -1.30 20.68 -27.78
C LEU A 194 -0.67 19.65 -26.83
N VAL A 195 -0.26 20.07 -25.64
CA VAL A 195 0.27 19.16 -24.61
C VAL A 195 -0.81 18.21 -24.11
N THR A 196 -2.02 18.70 -23.82
CA THR A 196 -3.16 17.88 -23.38
C THR A 196 -3.55 16.86 -24.44
N GLU A 197 -3.56 17.24 -25.71
CA GLU A 197 -3.85 16.32 -26.82
C GLU A 197 -2.77 15.23 -26.94
N ALA A 198 -1.50 15.59 -26.84
CA ALA A 198 -0.38 14.66 -26.88
C ALA A 198 -0.40 13.66 -25.70
N VAL A 199 -0.68 14.14 -24.49
CA VAL A 199 -0.84 13.29 -23.30
C VAL A 199 -2.03 12.35 -23.47
N SER A 200 -3.17 12.86 -23.95
CA SER A 200 -4.37 12.05 -24.20
C SER A 200 -4.14 10.97 -25.26
N ALA A 201 -3.38 11.28 -26.31
CA ALA A 201 -3.00 10.32 -27.35
C ALA A 201 -2.06 9.23 -26.80
N ALA A 202 -1.10 9.60 -25.95
CA ALA A 202 -0.20 8.66 -25.29
C ALA A 202 -0.95 7.72 -24.33
N SER A 203 -1.90 8.24 -23.55
CA SER A 203 -2.77 7.44 -22.68
C SER A 203 -3.60 6.44 -23.47
N ARG A 204 -4.26 6.86 -24.56
CA ARG A 204 -5.04 5.95 -25.43
C ARG A 204 -4.19 4.83 -26.04
N ALA A 205 -2.94 5.13 -26.41
CA ALA A 205 -2.02 4.14 -26.94
C ALA A 205 -1.55 3.14 -25.87
N ALA A 206 -1.39 3.59 -24.62
CA ALA A 206 -1.08 2.72 -23.48
C ALA A 206 -2.26 1.80 -23.11
N ASP A 207 -3.49 2.33 -23.13
CA ASP A 207 -4.72 1.57 -22.85
C ASP A 207 -4.98 0.48 -23.89
N ALA A 208 -4.68 0.76 -25.17
CA ALA A 208 -4.80 -0.21 -26.26
C ALA A 208 -3.79 -1.38 -26.17
N ALA A 209 -2.72 -1.22 -25.38
CA ALA A 209 -1.66 -2.22 -25.21
C ALA A 209 -1.83 -3.10 -23.96
N ARG A 210 -2.77 -2.80 -23.05
CA ARG A 210 -3.04 -3.63 -21.86
C ARG A 210 -3.79 -4.91 -22.23
N PRO A 211 -3.46 -6.06 -21.62
CA PRO A 211 -4.26 -7.27 -21.77
C PRO A 211 -5.68 -7.05 -21.26
N ALA A 212 -6.68 -7.49 -22.04
CA ALA A 212 -8.08 -7.40 -21.66
C ALA A 212 -8.39 -8.49 -20.63
N HIS A 213 -8.46 -8.13 -19.35
CA HIS A 213 -8.88 -9.04 -18.30
C HIS A 213 -10.41 -9.26 -18.33
N GLU A 214 -10.86 -10.43 -17.90
CA GLU A 214 -12.27 -10.75 -17.77
C GLU A 214 -12.68 -10.82 -16.30
N VAL A 215 -13.89 -10.35 -15.99
CA VAL A 215 -14.45 -10.42 -14.63
C VAL A 215 -14.57 -11.87 -14.17
N GLY A 216 -13.93 -12.18 -13.05
CA GLY A 216 -13.98 -13.49 -12.41
C GLY A 216 -13.06 -14.56 -13.03
N VAL A 217 -12.20 -14.22 -13.99
CA VAL A 217 -11.24 -15.16 -14.60
C VAL A 217 -9.89 -15.07 -13.89
N GLY A 218 -9.24 -16.21 -13.64
CA GLY A 218 -7.98 -16.33 -12.89
C GLY A 218 -8.04 -17.57 -11.98
N GLU A 219 -8.60 -17.40 -10.77
CA GLU A 219 -8.81 -18.49 -9.82
C GLU A 219 -10.07 -19.34 -10.14
N PRO A 220 -9.97 -20.69 -10.13
CA PRO A 220 -11.11 -21.58 -10.36
C PRO A 220 -12.27 -21.36 -9.38
N GLY A 221 -13.50 -21.44 -9.86
CA GLY A 221 -14.73 -21.32 -9.04
C GLY A 221 -15.25 -19.89 -8.85
N TRP A 222 -14.47 -18.86 -9.16
CA TRP A 222 -14.82 -17.46 -8.88
C TRP A 222 -15.52 -16.72 -10.02
N ARG A 223 -15.59 -17.31 -11.22
CA ARG A 223 -16.15 -16.66 -12.41
C ARG A 223 -17.59 -16.17 -12.23
N ARG A 224 -18.46 -17.03 -11.70
CA ARG A 224 -19.86 -16.68 -11.47
C ARG A 224 -20.03 -15.70 -10.29
N PRO A 225 -19.49 -15.98 -9.08
CA PRO A 225 -19.62 -15.05 -7.95
C PRO A 225 -19.12 -13.63 -8.25
N PHE A 226 -17.96 -13.48 -8.89
CA PHE A 226 -17.41 -12.16 -9.21
C PHE A 226 -18.23 -11.43 -10.27
N ARG A 227 -18.75 -12.15 -11.28
CA ARG A 227 -19.63 -11.56 -12.29
C ARG A 227 -20.93 -11.05 -11.68
N GLU A 228 -21.54 -11.83 -10.78
CA GLU A 228 -22.76 -11.40 -10.07
C GLU A 228 -22.49 -10.20 -9.17
N ALA A 229 -21.34 -10.15 -8.48
CA ALA A 229 -20.93 -9.01 -7.67
C ALA A 229 -20.69 -7.76 -8.51
N TYR A 230 -19.98 -7.89 -9.64
CA TYR A 230 -19.74 -6.81 -10.60
C TYR A 230 -21.05 -6.21 -11.13
N GLU A 231 -21.98 -7.06 -11.55
CA GLU A 231 -23.29 -6.66 -12.05
C GLU A 231 -24.14 -5.94 -11.01
N ARG A 232 -24.04 -6.35 -9.74
CA ARG A 232 -24.73 -5.71 -8.62
C ARG A 232 -24.09 -4.38 -8.25
N ALA A 233 -22.77 -4.32 -8.19
CA ALA A 233 -22.02 -3.12 -7.79
C ALA A 233 -22.17 -2.00 -8.83
N ARG A 234 -22.11 -2.31 -10.13
CA ARG A 234 -22.23 -1.31 -11.21
C ARG A 234 -23.60 -0.60 -11.27
N GLN A 235 -24.61 -1.13 -10.58
CA GLN A 235 -25.91 -0.46 -10.44
C GLN A 235 -25.86 0.71 -9.44
N LEU A 236 -24.86 0.73 -8.56
CA LEU A 236 -24.72 1.70 -7.47
C LEU A 236 -23.52 2.63 -7.65
N ILE A 237 -22.43 2.11 -8.23
CA ILE A 237 -21.16 2.81 -8.39
C ILE A 237 -20.66 2.70 -9.82
N HIS A 238 -19.79 3.63 -10.23
CA HIS A 238 -19.11 3.52 -11.51
C HIS A 238 -17.91 2.56 -11.40
N LEU A 239 -18.13 1.31 -11.79
CA LEU A 239 -17.11 0.26 -11.79
C LEU A 239 -16.52 0.08 -13.20
N GLY A 240 -15.23 0.37 -13.35
CA GLY A 240 -14.53 0.30 -14.64
C GLY A 240 -14.24 -1.12 -15.13
N ARG A 241 -13.27 -1.24 -16.04
CA ARG A 241 -12.82 -2.55 -16.54
C ARG A 241 -11.89 -3.22 -15.53
N PRO A 242 -11.86 -4.57 -15.48
CA PRO A 242 -10.89 -5.26 -14.64
C PRO A 242 -9.46 -4.99 -15.12
N THR A 243 -8.55 -4.68 -14.19
CA THR A 243 -7.12 -4.46 -14.44
C THR A 243 -6.26 -5.68 -14.15
N THR A 244 -6.82 -6.68 -13.47
CA THR A 244 -6.15 -7.94 -13.13
C THR A 244 -7.05 -9.14 -13.42
N GLU A 245 -6.45 -10.32 -13.48
CA GLU A 245 -7.19 -11.56 -13.23
C GLU A 245 -7.58 -11.64 -11.73
N VAL A 246 -8.50 -12.55 -11.40
CA VAL A 246 -8.73 -12.94 -10.00
C VAL A 246 -7.49 -13.65 -9.49
N TYR A 247 -6.87 -13.11 -8.45
CA TYR A 247 -5.67 -13.67 -7.83
C TYR A 247 -5.90 -13.99 -6.35
N ARG A 248 -5.12 -14.91 -5.81
CA ARG A 248 -5.13 -15.22 -4.37
C ARG A 248 -4.45 -14.11 -3.58
N ILE A 249 -5.09 -13.71 -2.49
CA ILE A 249 -4.52 -12.75 -1.56
C ILE A 249 -5.00 -13.02 -0.14
N GLY A 250 -4.05 -13.10 0.79
CA GLY A 250 -4.32 -13.45 2.19
C GLY A 250 -5.18 -14.73 2.29
N PRO A 251 -6.33 -14.69 2.98
CA PRO A 251 -7.21 -15.83 3.16
C PRO A 251 -8.18 -16.09 1.99
N GLY A 252 -8.15 -15.29 0.92
CA GLY A 252 -9.15 -15.36 -0.14
C GLY A 252 -8.63 -14.92 -1.50
N VAL A 253 -9.50 -14.25 -2.25
CA VAL A 253 -9.21 -13.79 -3.62
C VAL A 253 -9.63 -12.34 -3.84
N ALA A 254 -8.98 -11.67 -4.79
CA ALA A 254 -9.30 -10.31 -5.21
C ALA A 254 -9.17 -10.13 -6.72
N GLN A 255 -9.86 -9.12 -7.25
CA GLN A 255 -9.71 -8.61 -8.61
C GLN A 255 -9.85 -7.08 -8.58
N GLU A 256 -8.96 -6.39 -9.27
CA GLU A 256 -8.91 -4.93 -9.32
C GLU A 256 -9.60 -4.39 -10.57
N PHE A 257 -10.14 -3.18 -10.45
CA PHE A 257 -10.94 -2.50 -11.48
C PHE A 257 -10.54 -1.04 -11.58
N GLU A 258 -10.50 -0.54 -12.82
CA GLU A 258 -10.25 0.86 -13.11
C GLU A 258 -11.31 1.76 -12.46
N SER A 259 -10.89 2.96 -12.06
CA SER A 259 -11.85 4.03 -11.80
C SER A 259 -12.43 4.49 -13.14
N GLY A 260 -13.75 4.57 -13.26
CA GLY A 260 -14.36 5.13 -14.47
C GLY A 260 -14.81 6.58 -14.32
N GLY A 261 -13.98 7.37 -13.62
CA GLY A 261 -14.13 8.80 -13.39
C GLY A 261 -12.95 9.36 -12.58
N PRO A 262 -13.00 10.61 -12.11
CA PRO A 262 -11.96 11.18 -11.22
C PRO A 262 -11.92 10.58 -9.80
N ALA A 263 -12.66 9.48 -9.55
CA ALA A 263 -12.80 8.81 -8.27
C ALA A 263 -11.75 7.69 -8.09
N ASP A 264 -11.67 7.13 -6.87
CA ASP A 264 -10.83 5.98 -6.54
C ASP A 264 -11.17 4.75 -7.38
N GLY A 265 -10.19 3.86 -7.62
CA GLY A 265 -10.43 2.55 -8.21
C GLY A 265 -11.27 1.64 -7.29
N TRP A 266 -11.51 0.41 -7.74
CA TRP A 266 -12.33 -0.53 -6.98
C TRP A 266 -11.72 -1.93 -6.98
N ILE A 267 -11.95 -2.65 -5.88
CA ILE A 267 -11.53 -4.04 -5.72
C ILE A 267 -12.77 -4.87 -5.41
N ILE A 268 -12.93 -6.00 -6.10
CA ILE A 268 -13.85 -7.05 -5.66
C ILE A 268 -13.02 -8.11 -4.95
N CYS A 269 -13.33 -8.40 -3.70
CA CYS A 269 -12.65 -9.43 -2.91
C CYS A 269 -13.64 -10.40 -2.27
N ALA A 270 -13.20 -11.61 -1.96
CA ALA A 270 -14.03 -12.63 -1.33
C ALA A 270 -13.23 -13.59 -0.47
N LEU A 271 -13.83 -14.02 0.64
CA LEU A 271 -13.40 -15.18 1.41
C LEU A 271 -13.99 -16.46 0.82
N PRO A 272 -13.33 -17.63 0.99
CA PRO A 272 -13.91 -18.92 0.62
C PRO A 272 -15.33 -19.09 1.17
N ASP A 273 -16.23 -19.58 0.32
CA ASP A 273 -17.64 -19.81 0.64
C ASP A 273 -18.46 -18.56 1.05
N GLN A 274 -17.92 -17.35 0.84
CA GLN A 274 -18.60 -16.09 1.10
C GLN A 274 -18.91 -15.33 -0.19
N LEU A 275 -19.98 -14.52 -0.16
CA LEU A 275 -20.33 -13.64 -1.27
C LEU A 275 -19.30 -12.51 -1.40
N PRO A 276 -18.82 -12.19 -2.63
CA PRO A 276 -17.85 -11.13 -2.82
C PRO A 276 -18.34 -9.76 -2.34
N VAL A 277 -17.40 -8.94 -1.90
CA VAL A 277 -17.57 -7.56 -1.43
C VAL A 277 -16.80 -6.65 -2.38
N THR A 278 -17.45 -5.55 -2.79
CA THR A 278 -16.79 -4.51 -3.60
C THR A 278 -16.34 -3.38 -2.70
N ILE A 279 -15.07 -2.98 -2.77
CA ILE A 279 -14.47 -2.00 -1.87
C ILE A 279 -13.70 -0.94 -2.66
N ALA A 280 -13.80 0.32 -2.24
CA ALA A 280 -13.05 1.42 -2.82
C ALA A 280 -11.55 1.25 -2.57
N GLU A 281 -10.73 1.61 -3.56
CA GLU A 281 -9.27 1.48 -3.51
C GLU A 281 -8.66 2.23 -2.32
N SER A 282 -9.15 3.42 -1.97
CA SER A 282 -8.68 4.16 -0.79
C SER A 282 -8.91 3.41 0.53
N VAL A 283 -9.97 2.61 0.64
CA VAL A 283 -10.24 1.78 1.82
C VAL A 283 -9.39 0.51 1.80
N TRP A 284 -9.11 -0.03 0.61
CA TRP A 284 -8.17 -1.14 0.43
C TRP A 284 -6.72 -0.74 0.78
N ASP A 285 -6.30 0.46 0.40
CA ASP A 285 -5.01 1.04 0.78
C ASP A 285 -4.94 1.30 2.29
N ALA A 286 -6.04 1.79 2.88
CA ALA A 286 -6.13 1.95 4.32
C ALA A 286 -5.97 0.63 5.09
N LEU A 287 -6.51 -0.47 4.55
CA LEU A 287 -6.33 -1.80 5.11
C LEU A 287 -4.85 -2.22 5.09
N HIS A 288 -4.15 -1.98 3.98
CA HIS A 288 -2.70 -2.22 3.87
C HIS A 288 -1.91 -1.34 4.85
N ALA A 289 -2.27 -0.07 4.98
CA ALA A 289 -1.63 0.86 5.88
C ALA A 289 -1.79 0.45 7.35
N ALA A 290 -2.99 0.01 7.75
CA ALA A 290 -3.29 -0.45 9.10
C ALA A 290 -2.50 -1.71 9.47
N GLY A 291 -2.31 -2.63 8.52
CA GLY A 291 -1.52 -3.85 8.71
C GLY A 291 -0.03 -3.72 8.39
N SER A 292 0.47 -2.53 8.07
CA SER A 292 1.90 -2.31 7.75
C SER A 292 2.89 -2.71 8.86
N GLY A 293 2.37 -3.05 10.04
CA GLY A 293 3.12 -3.58 11.18
C GLY A 293 3.32 -5.09 11.23
N VAL A 294 2.67 -5.83 10.34
CA VAL A 294 2.68 -7.29 10.33
C VAL A 294 4.11 -7.80 10.06
N PRO A 295 4.70 -8.65 10.94
CA PRO A 295 6.12 -9.02 10.85
C PRO A 295 6.54 -9.75 9.57
N ASP A 296 5.64 -10.53 8.96
CA ASP A 296 5.91 -11.30 7.73
C ASP A 296 5.53 -10.55 6.44
N GLY A 297 4.98 -9.33 6.56
CA GLY A 297 4.51 -8.52 5.43
C GLY A 297 3.18 -8.97 4.80
N ASP A 298 2.61 -10.10 5.22
CA ASP A 298 1.32 -10.60 4.72
C ASP A 298 0.16 -9.93 5.46
N VAL A 299 -0.10 -8.68 5.09
CA VAL A 299 -1.10 -7.81 5.71
C VAL A 299 -2.50 -8.44 5.69
N LEU A 300 -2.96 -8.87 4.51
CA LEU A 300 -4.31 -9.39 4.36
C LEU A 300 -4.47 -10.80 4.92
N GLY A 301 -3.41 -11.62 4.94
CA GLY A 301 -3.43 -12.88 5.67
C GLY A 301 -3.46 -12.69 7.19
N ALA A 302 -2.91 -11.59 7.72
CA ALA A 302 -3.00 -11.27 9.15
C ALA A 302 -4.35 -10.66 9.53
N LEU A 303 -4.78 -9.58 8.87
CA LEU A 303 -5.97 -8.80 9.21
C LEU A 303 -7.27 -9.42 8.67
N GLY A 304 -7.19 -10.16 7.56
CA GLY A 304 -8.34 -10.71 6.85
C GLY A 304 -8.83 -9.83 5.70
N LEU A 305 -9.95 -10.25 5.10
CA LEU A 305 -10.60 -9.55 3.99
C LEU A 305 -11.93 -8.92 4.44
N PRO A 306 -12.37 -7.83 3.77
CA PRO A 306 -13.69 -7.25 3.97
C PRO A 306 -14.81 -8.28 3.94
N PHE A 307 -15.68 -8.20 4.94
CA PHE A 307 -16.83 -9.06 5.11
C PHE A 307 -18.09 -8.22 5.27
N ILE A 308 -19.20 -8.72 4.74
CA ILE A 308 -20.54 -8.18 4.97
C ILE A 308 -21.43 -9.39 5.27
N GLU A 309 -22.26 -9.34 6.30
CA GLU A 309 -23.16 -10.47 6.60
C GLU A 309 -24.16 -10.71 5.47
N GLN A 310 -24.63 -11.95 5.28
CA GLN A 310 -25.54 -12.29 4.17
C GLN A 310 -26.85 -11.50 4.23
N ASP A 311 -27.40 -11.32 5.43
CA ASP A 311 -28.68 -10.63 5.67
C ASP A 311 -28.52 -9.10 5.85
N SER A 312 -27.33 -8.55 5.57
CA SER A 312 -27.07 -7.13 5.69
C SER A 312 -27.95 -6.29 4.75
N THR A 313 -28.48 -5.18 5.26
CA THR A 313 -29.22 -4.19 4.47
C THR A 313 -28.33 -3.32 3.57
N ARG A 314 -26.99 -3.51 3.62
CA ARG A 314 -26.03 -2.72 2.84
C ARG A 314 -26.20 -3.03 1.35
N ALA A 315 -26.82 -2.08 0.64
CA ALA A 315 -27.12 -2.18 -0.78
C ALA A 315 -25.87 -2.60 -1.59
N GLY A 316 -26.04 -3.63 -2.42
CA GLY A 316 -25.02 -4.08 -3.36
C GLY A 316 -23.75 -4.69 -2.76
N ARG A 317 -23.62 -4.78 -1.43
CA ARG A 317 -22.40 -5.25 -0.74
C ARG A 317 -21.16 -4.42 -1.13
N VAL A 318 -21.36 -3.10 -1.19
CA VAL A 318 -20.34 -2.11 -1.54
C VAL A 318 -19.84 -1.38 -0.28
N VAL A 319 -18.52 -1.23 -0.15
CA VAL A 319 -17.83 -0.41 0.85
C VAL A 319 -17.15 0.74 0.12
N ASN A 320 -17.73 1.94 0.22
CA ASN A 320 -17.20 3.12 -0.45
C ASN A 320 -16.25 3.94 0.46
N GLU A 321 -15.69 5.01 -0.07
CA GLU A 321 -14.78 5.94 0.60
C GLU A 321 -15.39 6.64 1.82
N LEU A 322 -16.71 6.68 1.92
CA LEU A 322 -17.44 7.25 3.06
C LEU A 322 -17.53 6.29 4.25
N ALA A 323 -17.20 5.00 4.07
CA ALA A 323 -17.19 4.04 5.16
C ALA A 323 -16.31 4.54 6.33
N THR A 324 -16.81 4.38 7.55
CA THR A 324 -16.05 4.63 8.78
C THR A 324 -15.72 3.33 9.52
N VAL A 325 -16.40 2.23 9.17
CA VAL A 325 -16.18 0.89 9.74
C VAL A 325 -16.29 -0.15 8.63
N VAL A 326 -15.32 -1.06 8.59
CA VAL A 326 -15.29 -2.23 7.70
C VAL A 326 -15.02 -3.48 8.53
N GLU A 327 -15.92 -4.45 8.49
CA GLU A 327 -15.69 -5.75 9.12
C GLU A 327 -14.68 -6.57 8.32
N LEU A 328 -13.80 -7.27 9.02
CA LEU A 328 -12.74 -8.09 8.44
C LEU A 328 -12.81 -9.50 9.03
N ARG A 329 -12.65 -10.52 8.18
CA ARG A 329 -12.65 -11.94 8.57
C ARG A 329 -11.60 -12.75 7.81
N GLY A 330 -11.33 -13.96 8.31
CA GLY A 330 -10.43 -14.94 7.68
C GLY A 330 -8.94 -14.73 7.98
N GLY A 331 -8.55 -13.61 8.59
CA GLY A 331 -7.17 -13.35 8.98
C GLY A 331 -6.71 -14.17 10.19
N ARG A 332 -5.39 -14.37 10.30
CA ARG A 332 -4.75 -15.05 11.46
C ARG A 332 -5.00 -14.34 12.79
N TRP A 333 -5.29 -13.04 12.77
CA TRP A 333 -5.59 -12.26 13.98
C TRP A 333 -7.05 -12.42 14.46
N GLY A 334 -7.86 -13.18 13.73
CA GLY A 334 -9.28 -13.38 14.03
C GLY A 334 -10.16 -12.30 13.41
N THR A 335 -11.41 -12.22 13.89
CA THR A 335 -12.37 -11.21 13.45
C THR A 335 -11.96 -9.83 13.94
N GLY A 336 -12.03 -8.84 13.06
CA GLY A 336 -11.68 -7.46 13.38
C GLY A 336 -12.48 -6.44 12.61
N LEU A 337 -12.26 -5.18 12.96
CA LEU A 337 -12.84 -4.01 12.33
C LEU A 337 -11.70 -3.11 11.86
N LEU A 338 -11.80 -2.60 10.63
CA LEU A 338 -11.07 -1.41 10.23
C LEU A 338 -11.95 -0.21 10.57
N VAL A 339 -11.47 0.66 11.47
CA VAL A 339 -12.22 1.81 11.97
C VAL A 339 -11.49 3.10 11.58
N ARG A 340 -12.24 4.10 11.10
CA ARG A 340 -11.75 5.45 10.82
C ARG A 340 -12.23 6.39 11.91
N ALA A 341 -11.31 7.06 12.60
CA ALA A 341 -11.67 8.08 13.57
C ALA A 341 -12.36 9.27 12.88
N ASP A 342 -13.48 9.76 13.44
CA ASP A 342 -14.30 10.84 12.87
C ASP A 342 -13.53 12.14 12.62
N SER A 343 -12.40 12.35 13.30
CA SER A 343 -11.55 13.55 13.20
C SER A 343 -10.34 13.41 12.25
N GLY A 344 -10.19 12.29 11.52
CA GLY A 344 -8.98 12.05 10.71
C GLY A 344 -9.19 11.15 9.49
N ARG A 345 -8.17 11.14 8.61
CA ARG A 345 -8.04 10.18 7.49
C ARG A 345 -7.36 8.87 7.91
N THR A 346 -7.03 8.72 9.20
CA THR A 346 -6.26 7.58 9.70
C THR A 346 -7.19 6.42 10.06
N TRP A 347 -6.92 5.27 9.48
CA TRP A 347 -7.60 4.02 9.77
C TRP A 347 -6.78 3.17 10.73
N THR A 348 -7.47 2.50 11.65
CA THR A 348 -6.89 1.58 12.63
C THR A 348 -7.62 0.25 12.59
N TRP A 349 -6.86 -0.84 12.72
CA TRP A 349 -7.44 -2.16 12.92
C TRP A 349 -7.71 -2.38 14.40
N GLU A 350 -8.91 -2.85 14.71
CA GLU A 350 -9.38 -3.18 16.06
C GLU A 350 -9.94 -4.61 16.09
N PRO A 351 -9.52 -5.47 17.03
CA PRO A 351 -10.09 -6.82 17.11
C PRO A 351 -11.54 -6.78 17.61
N SER A 352 -12.36 -7.71 17.14
CA SER A 352 -13.64 -7.98 17.80
C SER A 352 -13.40 -8.74 19.11
N PRO A 353 -14.07 -8.37 20.23
CA PRO A 353 -13.90 -9.05 21.50
C PRO A 353 -14.10 -10.57 21.40
N SER A 354 -13.15 -11.35 21.93
CA SER A 354 -13.24 -12.81 21.98
C SER A 354 -12.51 -13.37 23.21
N PHE A 355 -12.97 -14.51 23.72
CA PHE A 355 -12.45 -15.16 24.92
C PHE A 355 -11.66 -16.42 24.57
N SER A 356 -10.56 -16.66 25.29
CA SER A 356 -9.76 -17.87 25.18
C SER A 356 -9.19 -18.28 26.55
N LEU A 357 -9.05 -19.59 26.78
CA LEU A 357 -8.37 -20.13 27.97
C LEU A 357 -6.86 -20.28 27.75
N THR A 358 -6.35 -19.98 26.55
CA THR A 358 -4.92 -20.00 26.27
C THR A 358 -4.25 -18.84 27.00
N THR A 359 -3.32 -19.15 27.89
CA THR A 359 -2.58 -18.15 28.67
C THR A 359 -1.47 -17.53 27.85
N THR A 360 -1.18 -16.27 28.12
CA THR A 360 -0.07 -15.57 27.44
C THR A 360 1.28 -16.00 28.02
N ARG A 361 2.37 -15.85 27.24
CA ARG A 361 3.75 -16.10 27.74
C ARG A 361 4.13 -15.29 28.99
N TYR A 362 3.41 -14.22 29.29
CA TYR A 362 3.66 -13.33 30.42
C TYR A 362 2.80 -13.66 31.65
N ALA A 363 1.90 -14.63 31.51
CA ALA A 363 0.96 -15.07 32.52
C ALA A 363 1.61 -15.66 33.77
N GLY A 364 2.78 -16.30 33.69
CA GLY A 364 3.39 -16.98 34.84
C GLY A 364 4.33 -16.10 35.65
N ASN A 365 5.24 -15.41 34.96
CA ASN A 365 6.56 -15.07 35.55
C ASN A 365 6.83 -13.56 35.66
N TRP A 366 5.91 -12.70 35.20
CA TRP A 366 6.21 -11.28 35.01
C TRP A 366 6.29 -10.48 36.33
N THR A 367 5.59 -10.90 37.39
CA THR A 367 5.56 -10.22 38.71
C THR A 367 5.86 -11.17 39.90
N GLY A 368 6.59 -12.26 39.66
CA GLY A 368 6.84 -13.35 40.64
C GLY A 368 8.00 -13.15 41.62
N GLY A 369 8.71 -12.02 41.59
CA GLY A 369 9.96 -11.84 42.37
C GLY A 369 9.77 -11.59 43.88
N GLY A 370 8.54 -11.42 44.36
CA GLY A 370 8.21 -11.15 45.77
C GLY A 370 7.66 -12.37 46.51
N ALA A 371 7.34 -12.20 47.81
CA ALA A 371 6.58 -13.21 48.54
C ALA A 371 5.22 -13.42 47.87
N PRO A 372 4.81 -14.66 47.57
CA PRO A 372 3.51 -14.92 46.94
C PRO A 372 2.40 -14.43 47.89
N PRO A 373 1.43 -13.65 47.39
CA PRO A 373 0.26 -13.26 48.17
C PRO A 373 -0.67 -14.46 48.35
N LEU A 374 -1.55 -14.41 49.35
CA LEU A 374 -2.60 -15.40 49.51
C LEU A 374 -3.60 -15.36 48.35
N LEU A 375 -4.03 -14.16 47.92
CA LEU A 375 -4.84 -13.94 46.72
C LEU A 375 -4.15 -12.92 45.80
N ARG A 376 -4.04 -13.25 44.51
CA ARG A 376 -3.63 -12.34 43.45
C ARG A 376 -4.77 -12.17 42.44
N VAL A 377 -5.14 -10.92 42.18
CA VAL A 377 -6.15 -10.52 41.20
C VAL A 377 -5.48 -9.56 40.21
N ARG A 378 -5.46 -9.87 38.91
CA ARG A 378 -4.74 -9.01 37.96
C ARG A 378 -5.29 -8.99 36.56
N ALA A 379 -5.01 -7.88 35.88
CA ALA A 379 -5.14 -7.71 34.44
C ALA A 379 -3.75 -7.50 33.82
N ILE A 380 -3.37 -8.35 32.86
CA ILE A 380 -2.12 -8.25 32.11
C ILE A 380 -2.45 -7.95 30.66
N ALA A 381 -2.06 -6.78 30.16
CA ALA A 381 -2.21 -6.45 28.75
C ALA A 381 -0.93 -6.75 27.97
N THR A 382 -1.08 -7.42 26.83
CA THR A 382 -0.03 -7.61 25.83
C THR A 382 -0.40 -6.81 24.60
N LEU A 383 0.44 -5.82 24.27
CA LEU A 383 0.22 -4.84 23.20
C LEU A 383 1.34 -4.99 22.16
N PRO A 384 1.18 -5.83 21.13
CA PRO A 384 2.21 -6.06 20.12
C PRO A 384 2.39 -4.82 19.24
N SER A 385 3.42 -4.02 19.48
CA SER A 385 3.59 -2.74 18.78
C SER A 385 4.77 -2.76 17.83
N VAL A 386 4.66 -2.03 16.72
CA VAL A 386 5.78 -1.85 15.77
C VAL A 386 6.65 -0.68 16.22
N GLY A 387 7.95 -0.91 16.30
CA GLY A 387 8.93 0.15 16.49
C GLY A 387 10.23 -0.36 17.09
N ASN A 388 11.24 -0.52 16.23
CA ASN A 388 12.59 -1.00 16.58
C ASN A 388 13.51 0.12 17.13
N GLY A 389 12.93 1.17 17.72
CA GLY A 389 13.73 2.23 18.34
C GLY A 389 14.15 1.84 19.76
N GLU A 390 15.26 2.40 20.26
CA GLU A 390 15.55 2.47 21.69
C GLU A 390 14.43 3.27 22.37
N ARG A 391 13.31 2.61 22.68
CA ARG A 391 12.25 3.22 23.47
C ARG A 391 12.71 3.21 24.92
N GLU A 392 12.64 4.37 25.54
CA GLU A 392 12.82 4.55 26.98
C GLU A 392 11.53 5.14 27.54
N ILE A 393 11.14 4.74 28.75
CA ILE A 393 10.07 5.40 29.47
C ILE A 393 10.68 6.67 30.11
N PRO A 394 10.33 7.88 29.63
CA PRO A 394 11.02 9.10 30.05
C PRO A 394 10.89 9.36 31.55
N THR A 395 11.96 9.82 32.19
CA THR A 395 11.96 10.18 33.62
C THR A 395 10.85 11.17 33.99
N ALA A 396 10.55 12.13 33.10
CA ALA A 396 9.45 13.07 33.30
C ALA A 396 8.09 12.37 33.37
N ARG A 397 7.81 11.43 32.45
CA ARG A 397 6.58 10.63 32.45
C ARG A 397 6.46 9.74 33.67
N ARG A 398 7.58 9.17 34.15
CA ARG A 398 7.59 8.38 35.41
C ARG A 398 7.20 9.22 36.61
N ARG A 399 7.73 10.44 36.72
CA ARG A 399 7.41 11.37 37.82
C ARG A 399 5.97 11.85 37.75
N GLU A 400 5.50 12.23 36.56
CA GLU A 400 4.11 12.59 36.31
C GLU A 400 3.18 11.45 36.75
N PHE A 401 3.46 10.23 36.28
CA PHE A 401 2.66 9.05 36.62
C PHE A 401 2.64 8.75 38.12
N ALA A 402 3.77 8.88 38.81
CA ALA A 402 3.85 8.71 40.26
C ALA A 402 2.98 9.73 41.02
N MET A 403 2.79 10.94 40.49
CA MET A 403 1.92 11.96 41.07
C MET A 403 0.43 11.72 40.78
N THR A 404 0.09 11.11 39.65
CA THR A 404 -1.30 10.85 39.25
C THR A 404 -1.85 9.53 39.79
N LEU A 405 -1.00 8.53 40.04
CA LEU A 405 -1.40 7.22 40.57
C LEU A 405 -2.25 7.29 41.86
N PRO A 406 -1.89 8.10 42.87
CA PRO A 406 -2.68 8.25 44.10
C PRO A 406 -4.14 8.69 43.91
N ILE A 407 -4.44 9.37 42.80
CA ILE A 407 -5.79 9.88 42.47
C ILE A 407 -6.44 9.12 41.30
N SER A 408 -5.85 7.99 40.90
CA SER A 408 -6.36 7.16 39.81
C SER A 408 -7.55 6.31 40.23
N GLU A 409 -8.35 5.85 39.25
CA GLU A 409 -9.43 4.90 39.52
C GLU A 409 -8.90 3.60 40.15
N LEU A 410 -7.67 3.16 39.84
CA LEU A 410 -7.06 1.98 40.45
C LEU A 410 -6.82 2.17 41.95
N ALA A 411 -6.28 3.33 42.37
CA ALA A 411 -6.12 3.66 43.79
C ALA A 411 -7.50 3.74 44.49
N GLY A 412 -8.50 4.28 43.80
CA GLY A 412 -9.90 4.25 44.25
C GLY A 412 -10.42 2.83 44.45
N ALA A 413 -10.21 1.93 43.49
CA ALA A 413 -10.66 0.54 43.55
C ALA A 413 -10.06 -0.23 44.73
N VAL A 414 -8.77 -0.06 45.00
CA VAL A 414 -8.10 -0.65 46.17
C VAL A 414 -8.67 -0.08 47.48
N THR A 415 -8.90 1.23 47.53
CA THR A 415 -9.47 1.91 48.71
C THR A 415 -10.90 1.44 48.99
N ILE A 416 -11.73 1.27 47.96
CA ILE A 416 -13.14 0.87 48.06
C ILE A 416 -13.30 -0.47 48.78
N LEU A 417 -12.35 -1.41 48.62
CA LEU A 417 -12.40 -2.71 49.31
C LEU A 417 -12.42 -2.56 50.84
N SER A 418 -11.66 -1.59 51.38
CA SER A 418 -11.68 -1.27 52.81
C SER A 418 -12.93 -0.50 53.22
N GLN A 419 -13.40 0.44 52.37
CA GLN A 419 -14.57 1.26 52.65
C GLN A 419 -15.86 0.43 52.70
N ARG A 420 -16.01 -0.55 51.81
CA ARG A 420 -17.11 -1.54 51.83
C ARG A 420 -17.13 -2.34 53.14
N ARG A 421 -15.99 -2.45 53.82
CA ARG A 421 -15.81 -3.13 55.10
C ARG A 421 -15.72 -2.13 56.29
N GLY A 422 -16.10 -0.87 56.09
CA GLY A 422 -16.26 0.13 57.15
C GLY A 422 -15.00 0.92 57.54
N ALA A 423 -13.88 0.77 56.83
CA ALA A 423 -12.63 1.48 57.11
C ALA A 423 -12.18 2.38 55.94
N ASP A 424 -11.57 3.54 56.22
CA ASP A 424 -11.02 4.44 55.18
C ASP A 424 -9.50 4.22 55.01
N LEU A 425 -9.11 3.04 54.50
CA LEU A 425 -7.71 2.70 54.25
C LEU A 425 -7.31 3.11 52.82
N ARG A 426 -6.84 4.35 52.66
CA ARG A 426 -6.54 4.92 51.35
C ARG A 426 -5.27 4.37 50.73
N ALA A 427 -5.38 3.89 49.50
CA ALA A 427 -4.26 3.48 48.64
C ALA A 427 -3.55 4.71 48.01
N ALA A 428 -3.19 5.70 48.84
CA ALA A 428 -2.71 7.02 48.41
C ALA A 428 -1.18 7.12 48.32
N GLN A 429 -0.43 6.21 48.95
CA GLN A 429 1.02 6.27 48.98
C GLN A 429 1.62 5.30 47.96
N TRP A 430 1.83 5.78 46.74
CA TRP A 430 2.49 5.03 45.67
C TRP A 430 3.99 5.32 45.65
N LYS A 431 4.80 4.26 45.64
CA LYS A 431 6.27 4.31 45.61
C LYS A 431 6.79 3.44 44.47
N PRO A 432 8.04 3.62 43.99
CA PRO A 432 8.66 2.67 43.08
C PRO A 432 8.54 1.23 43.63
N GLY A 433 7.96 0.35 42.82
CA GLY A 433 7.58 -0.99 43.24
C GLY A 433 8.77 -1.95 43.30
N PRO A 434 8.56 -3.15 43.87
CA PRO A 434 9.61 -4.17 44.01
C PRO A 434 9.99 -4.83 42.66
N ASN A 435 9.17 -4.64 41.63
CA ASN A 435 9.45 -5.14 40.29
C ASN A 435 10.44 -4.23 39.55
N ARG A 436 11.03 -4.71 38.45
CA ARG A 436 12.09 -4.02 37.69
C ARG A 436 11.77 -2.54 37.36
N ASN A 437 12.66 -1.64 37.80
CA ASN A 437 12.67 -0.22 37.43
C ASN A 437 13.97 0.11 36.68
N ALA A 438 13.91 0.19 35.35
CA ALA A 438 15.04 0.43 34.44
C ALA A 438 14.57 1.28 33.26
N ARG A 439 15.42 1.76 32.36
CA ARG A 439 15.00 2.63 31.22
C ARG A 439 13.79 2.09 30.43
N ASP A 440 13.73 0.77 30.29
CA ASP A 440 12.72 0.00 29.57
C ASP A 440 11.60 -0.59 30.44
N ALA A 441 11.59 -0.34 31.75
CA ALA A 441 10.57 -0.87 32.67
C ALA A 441 10.26 0.07 33.83
N ALA A 442 8.99 0.20 34.20
CA ALA A 442 8.53 1.00 35.34
C ALA A 442 7.59 0.17 36.21
N SER A 443 7.76 0.25 37.53
CA SER A 443 6.84 -0.38 38.47
C SER A 443 6.55 0.54 39.65
N PHE A 444 5.30 0.51 40.12
CA PHE A 444 4.86 1.26 41.29
C PHE A 444 3.94 0.40 42.15
N SER A 445 4.00 0.59 43.46
CA SER A 445 3.15 -0.13 44.40
C SER A 445 2.70 0.78 45.54
N THR A 446 1.54 0.44 46.08
CA THR A 446 1.04 0.97 47.36
C THR A 446 0.65 -0.22 48.23
N THR A 447 1.05 -0.19 49.50
CA THR A 447 0.80 -1.30 50.44
C THR A 447 0.06 -0.74 51.64
N ILE A 448 -0.98 -1.44 52.06
CA ILE A 448 -1.67 -1.22 53.32
C ILE A 448 -1.08 -2.21 54.32
N GLU A 449 -0.47 -1.66 55.37
CA GLU A 449 0.23 -2.41 56.41
C GLU A 449 -0.47 -2.21 57.75
N THR A 450 -0.38 -3.23 58.60
CA THR A 450 -0.69 -3.14 60.03
C THR A 450 0.32 -2.24 60.75
N SER A 451 0.01 -1.87 62.00
CA SER A 451 0.92 -1.08 62.84
C SER A 451 2.26 -1.77 63.12
N ASP A 452 2.32 -3.11 63.02
CA ASP A 452 3.52 -3.93 63.14
C ASP A 452 4.19 -4.24 61.78
N HIS A 453 3.86 -3.49 60.72
CA HIS A 453 4.46 -3.62 59.39
C HIS A 453 4.20 -4.97 58.69
N ARG A 454 3.11 -5.67 59.02
CA ARG A 454 2.63 -6.81 58.21
C ARG A 454 1.79 -6.28 57.06
N SER A 455 2.15 -6.67 55.84
CA SER A 455 1.36 -6.33 54.65
C SER A 455 0.01 -7.02 54.69
N ALA A 456 -1.08 -6.25 54.68
CA ALA A 456 -2.43 -6.78 54.52
C ALA A 456 -2.73 -6.98 53.03
N LEU A 457 -2.65 -5.89 52.26
CA LEU A 457 -2.88 -5.90 50.82
C LEU A 457 -2.03 -4.85 50.10
N SER A 458 -1.78 -5.04 48.81
CA SER A 458 -1.15 -4.04 47.94
C SER A 458 -1.85 -3.89 46.59
N GLY A 459 -1.80 -2.68 46.06
CA GLY A 459 -2.04 -2.39 44.65
C GLY A 459 -0.70 -2.22 43.95
N GLU A 460 -0.51 -2.88 42.81
CA GLU A 460 0.73 -2.80 42.03
C GLU A 460 0.45 -2.57 40.56
N VAL A 461 1.34 -1.81 39.92
CA VAL A 461 1.36 -1.61 38.48
C VAL A 461 2.76 -1.82 37.91
N MET A 462 2.83 -2.33 36.70
CA MET A 462 4.09 -2.52 35.98
C MET A 462 3.90 -2.29 34.49
N ALA A 463 4.89 -1.68 33.85
CA ALA A 463 5.00 -1.56 32.41
C ALA A 463 6.41 -1.97 31.99
N ALA A 464 6.54 -2.74 30.91
CA ALA A 464 7.83 -2.93 30.25
C ALA A 464 7.69 -2.80 28.72
N LEU A 465 8.75 -2.24 28.13
CA LEU A 465 8.90 -2.05 26.71
C LEU A 465 9.34 -3.34 26.01
N PRO A 466 9.18 -3.40 24.68
CA PRO A 466 9.78 -4.45 23.86
C PRO A 466 11.27 -4.65 24.19
N ASN A 467 11.71 -5.89 24.14
CA ASN A 467 13.10 -6.29 24.39
C ASN A 467 13.52 -7.37 23.38
N ALA A 468 14.76 -7.86 23.47
CA ALA A 468 15.30 -8.85 22.53
C ALA A 468 14.45 -10.14 22.39
N THR A 469 13.62 -10.45 23.40
CA THR A 469 12.75 -11.64 23.40
C THR A 469 11.28 -11.32 23.11
N SER A 470 10.90 -10.04 23.05
CA SER A 470 9.50 -9.57 23.04
C SER A 470 9.34 -8.33 22.16
N SER A 471 8.51 -8.38 21.12
CA SER A 471 8.10 -7.19 20.37
C SER A 471 6.91 -6.44 21.00
N ALA A 472 6.34 -6.96 22.09
CA ALA A 472 5.18 -6.37 22.75
C ALA A 472 5.57 -5.43 23.90
N VAL A 473 4.83 -4.34 24.02
CA VAL A 473 4.66 -3.63 25.30
C VAL A 473 3.77 -4.51 26.16
N VAL A 474 4.16 -4.71 27.42
CA VAL A 474 3.37 -5.50 28.36
C VAL A 474 3.20 -4.70 29.64
N THR A 475 1.98 -4.66 30.11
CA THR A 475 1.56 -3.85 31.25
C THR A 475 0.69 -4.71 32.17
N CYS A 476 0.73 -4.41 33.45
CA CYS A 476 0.01 -5.16 34.46
C CYS A 476 -0.53 -4.19 35.52
N ALA A 477 -1.77 -4.41 35.94
CA ALA A 477 -2.35 -3.84 37.14
C ALA A 477 -2.88 -4.99 38.00
N GLU A 478 -2.48 -5.02 39.27
CA GLU A 478 -2.82 -6.14 40.17
C GLU A 478 -3.11 -5.69 41.60
N LEU A 479 -3.98 -6.46 42.24
CA LEU A 479 -4.26 -6.45 43.67
C LEU A 479 -3.68 -7.73 44.26
N ARG A 480 -3.04 -7.58 45.41
CA ARG A 480 -2.48 -8.68 46.20
C ARG A 480 -3.02 -8.60 47.61
N ILE A 481 -3.56 -9.70 48.13
CA ILE A 481 -3.91 -9.85 49.54
C ILE A 481 -2.93 -10.86 50.12
N TYR A 482 -2.15 -10.45 51.11
CA TYR A 482 -1.08 -11.27 51.68
C TYR A 482 -1.53 -12.07 52.90
N ASP A 483 -2.35 -11.45 53.75
CA ASP A 483 -2.76 -12.03 55.04
C ASP A 483 -4.14 -11.49 55.43
N LEU A 484 -5.15 -12.38 55.53
CA LEU A 484 -6.51 -12.02 55.92
C LEU A 484 -6.60 -11.55 57.38
N ALA A 485 -5.76 -12.08 58.27
CA ALA A 485 -5.73 -11.65 59.67
C ALA A 485 -5.11 -10.25 59.80
N ALA A 486 -4.05 -9.97 59.04
CA ALA A 486 -3.51 -8.61 58.93
C ALA A 486 -4.53 -7.65 58.31
N TRP A 487 -5.31 -8.12 57.33
CA TRP A 487 -6.38 -7.31 56.74
C TRP A 487 -7.51 -7.02 57.73
N ALA A 488 -7.95 -8.02 58.50
CA ALA A 488 -8.93 -7.82 59.57
C ALA A 488 -8.46 -6.78 60.61
N ASP A 489 -7.18 -6.86 61.00
CA ASP A 489 -6.56 -5.96 61.98
C ASP A 489 -6.57 -4.50 61.48
N VAL A 490 -6.14 -4.23 60.24
CA VAL A 490 -6.19 -2.85 59.68
C VAL A 490 -7.61 -2.33 59.49
N LEU A 491 -8.60 -3.21 59.33
CA LEU A 491 -10.02 -2.83 59.29
C LEU A 491 -10.58 -2.49 60.68
N GLY A 492 -9.81 -2.69 61.75
CA GLY A 492 -10.26 -2.52 63.13
C GLY A 492 -11.17 -3.64 63.62
N LEU A 493 -11.18 -4.79 62.93
CA LEU A 493 -11.93 -5.97 63.32
C LEU A 493 -11.11 -6.75 64.37
N SER A 494 -11.71 -7.05 65.52
CA SER A 494 -11.05 -7.82 66.59
C SER A 494 -11.99 -8.84 67.25
N GLY A 495 -11.40 -9.86 67.88
CA GLY A 495 -12.15 -10.88 68.64
C GLY A 495 -13.13 -11.68 67.76
N GLU A 496 -14.33 -11.95 68.31
CA GLU A 496 -15.39 -12.68 67.60
C GLU A 496 -15.87 -11.97 66.32
N VAL A 497 -15.83 -10.63 66.29
CA VAL A 497 -16.23 -9.84 65.12
C VAL A 497 -15.30 -10.12 63.94
N ALA A 498 -13.99 -10.17 64.17
CA ALA A 498 -13.01 -10.54 63.15
C ALA A 498 -13.19 -11.99 62.66
N ALA A 499 -13.48 -12.92 63.58
CA ALA A 499 -13.69 -14.33 63.23
C ALA A 499 -14.98 -14.55 62.41
N SER A 500 -15.98 -13.68 62.56
CA SER A 500 -17.26 -13.74 61.84
C SER A 500 -17.32 -12.89 60.56
N ALA A 501 -16.32 -12.03 60.32
CA ALA A 501 -16.31 -11.13 59.18
C ALA A 501 -15.96 -11.89 57.90
N ASP A 502 -16.87 -11.87 56.92
CA ASP A 502 -16.58 -12.42 55.58
C ASP A 502 -15.65 -11.45 54.83
N LEU A 503 -14.37 -11.82 54.76
CA LEU A 503 -13.35 -11.07 54.04
C LEU A 503 -13.18 -11.55 52.59
N ARG A 504 -13.95 -12.54 52.14
CA ARG A 504 -13.93 -12.98 50.74
C ARG A 504 -14.30 -11.82 49.83
N LEU A 505 -13.69 -11.79 48.64
CA LEU A 505 -14.06 -10.82 47.61
C LEU A 505 -15.29 -11.33 46.86
N SER A 506 -16.31 -10.50 46.70
CA SER A 506 -17.46 -10.88 45.87
C SER A 506 -17.12 -10.80 44.38
N LEU A 507 -17.87 -11.52 43.53
CA LEU A 507 -17.71 -11.41 42.07
C LEU A 507 -17.98 -9.98 41.56
N GLU A 508 -18.81 -9.21 42.24
CA GLU A 508 -19.04 -7.80 41.92
C GLU A 508 -17.80 -6.94 42.25
N GLU A 509 -17.18 -7.14 43.42
CA GLU A 509 -15.92 -6.47 43.78
C GLU A 509 -14.81 -6.79 42.78
N LEU A 510 -14.70 -8.06 42.40
CA LEU A 510 -13.72 -8.51 41.42
C LEU A 510 -14.00 -7.97 40.01
N THR A 511 -15.26 -7.88 39.60
CA THR A 511 -15.67 -7.31 38.31
C THR A 511 -15.31 -5.83 38.24
N GLU A 512 -15.61 -5.06 39.28
CA GLU A 512 -15.29 -3.62 39.31
C GLU A 512 -13.76 -3.43 39.32
N PHE A 513 -13.04 -4.18 40.17
CA PHE A 513 -11.59 -4.10 40.24
C PHE A 513 -10.93 -4.49 38.90
N LEU A 514 -11.31 -5.63 38.30
CA LEU A 514 -10.69 -6.09 37.06
C LEU A 514 -11.05 -5.22 35.86
N SER A 515 -12.23 -4.61 35.82
CA SER A 515 -12.58 -3.62 34.78
C SER A 515 -11.67 -2.38 34.85
N ILE A 516 -11.38 -1.91 36.06
CA ILE A 516 -10.45 -0.79 36.31
C ILE A 516 -8.99 -1.21 36.06
N ALA A 517 -8.60 -2.42 36.48
CA ALA A 517 -7.27 -2.96 36.24
C ALA A 517 -7.01 -3.17 34.74
N TRP A 518 -8.01 -3.63 33.99
CA TRP A 518 -7.97 -3.72 32.53
C TRP A 518 -7.71 -2.34 31.93
N GLN A 519 -8.52 -1.32 32.26
CA GLN A 519 -8.27 0.05 31.79
C GLN A 519 -6.85 0.51 32.11
N THR A 520 -6.42 0.23 33.32
CA THR A 520 -5.10 0.66 33.78
C THR A 520 -4.01 0.00 32.95
N ALA A 521 -4.15 -1.30 32.67
CA ALA A 521 -3.24 -2.07 31.84
C ALA A 521 -3.26 -1.62 30.38
N THR A 522 -4.41 -1.32 29.77
CA THR A 522 -4.48 -1.05 28.32
C THR A 522 -4.45 0.43 27.93
N GLU A 523 -4.73 1.34 28.85
CA GLU A 523 -4.85 2.78 28.55
C GLU A 523 -3.88 3.61 29.40
N VAL A 524 -3.96 3.48 30.73
CA VAL A 524 -3.24 4.34 31.67
C VAL A 524 -1.73 4.08 31.64
N LEU A 525 -1.34 2.80 31.75
CA LEU A 525 0.08 2.43 31.73
C LEU A 525 0.70 2.63 30.34
N PRO A 526 0.07 2.26 29.22
CA PRO A 526 0.63 2.55 27.90
C PRO A 526 0.80 4.04 27.60
N ALA A 527 -0.03 4.92 28.19
CA ALA A 527 0.09 6.37 28.04
C ALA A 527 1.40 6.95 28.59
N ILE A 528 2.07 6.26 29.53
CA ILE A 528 3.41 6.67 30.02
C ILE A 528 4.50 6.40 28.99
N ILE A 529 4.23 5.49 28.04
CA ILE A 529 5.16 5.03 26.99
C ILE A 529 4.93 5.83 25.71
N THR A 530 3.68 5.92 25.26
CA THR A 530 3.28 6.60 24.01
C THR A 530 2.09 7.52 24.27
N PRO A 531 2.10 8.77 23.77
CA PRO A 531 0.98 9.69 23.94
C PRO A 531 -0.28 9.25 23.19
N ASP A 532 -0.15 8.39 22.16
CA ASP A 532 -1.28 7.79 21.46
C ASP A 532 -1.12 6.25 21.44
N PRO A 533 -1.74 5.54 22.41
CA PRO A 533 -1.76 4.08 22.43
C PRO A 533 -2.79 3.47 21.46
N ARG A 534 -3.67 4.28 20.86
CA ARG A 534 -4.70 3.85 19.89
C ARG A 534 -4.17 3.83 18.46
N GLY A 535 -3.42 4.87 18.07
CA GLY A 535 -2.84 5.03 16.73
C GLY A 535 -1.62 4.16 16.43
N GLY A 536 -1.31 3.19 17.30
CA GLY A 536 -0.17 2.29 17.12
C GLY A 536 -0.39 1.32 15.95
N ARG A 537 0.65 1.12 15.13
CA ARG A 537 0.68 -0.01 14.20
C ARG A 537 0.89 -1.30 15.00
N TRP A 538 -0.08 -2.21 14.92
CA TRP A 538 -0.02 -3.49 15.62
C TRP A 538 0.89 -4.48 14.86
N ALA A 539 1.65 -5.27 15.60
CA ALA A 539 2.43 -6.41 15.11
C ALA A 539 1.70 -7.75 15.38
N GLY A 540 0.54 -7.70 16.02
CA GLY A 540 -0.27 -8.82 16.49
C GLY A 540 -1.50 -8.28 17.24
N PRO A 541 -2.53 -9.12 17.47
CA PRO A 541 -3.74 -8.68 18.13
C PRO A 541 -3.47 -8.29 19.60
N PRO A 542 -3.95 -7.12 20.06
CA PRO A 542 -3.91 -6.75 21.47
C PRO A 542 -4.73 -7.72 22.33
N THR A 543 -4.21 -8.10 23.50
CA THR A 543 -4.89 -9.01 24.42
C THR A 543 -4.78 -8.54 25.86
N VAL A 544 -5.76 -8.91 26.68
CA VAL A 544 -5.76 -8.74 28.13
C VAL A 544 -6.06 -10.07 28.79
N GLU A 545 -5.16 -10.54 29.65
CA GLU A 545 -5.41 -11.70 30.50
C GLU A 545 -5.95 -11.22 31.86
N LEU A 546 -7.16 -11.66 32.21
CA LEU A 546 -7.70 -11.52 33.55
C LEU A 546 -7.40 -12.81 34.33
N ARG A 547 -6.84 -12.70 35.53
CA ARG A 547 -6.45 -13.85 36.33
C ARG A 547 -6.73 -13.66 37.82
N LEU A 548 -7.20 -14.74 38.43
CA LEU A 548 -7.24 -14.96 39.87
C LEU A 548 -6.31 -16.13 40.22
N SER A 549 -5.48 -15.97 41.25
CA SER A 549 -4.68 -17.07 41.79
C SER A 549 -4.61 -17.02 43.31
N ALA A 550 -4.88 -18.15 43.94
CA ALA A 550 -4.56 -18.42 45.33
C ALA A 550 -3.14 -18.99 45.37
N GLU A 551 -2.21 -18.28 46.02
CA GLU A 551 -0.78 -18.63 46.02
C GLU A 551 -0.28 -18.83 47.45
N GLN A 552 0.77 -19.64 47.58
CA GLN A 552 1.46 -19.88 48.84
C GLN A 552 2.95 -20.06 48.57
N LYS A 553 3.79 -19.76 49.56
CA LYS A 553 5.21 -20.09 49.50
C LYS A 553 5.36 -21.61 49.40
N HIS A 554 6.19 -22.07 48.47
CA HIS A 554 6.46 -23.49 48.23
C HIS A 554 6.95 -24.24 49.48
N ASP A 555 7.61 -23.53 50.41
CA ASP A 555 8.19 -24.12 51.62
C ASP A 555 7.21 -24.22 52.80
N VAL A 556 5.97 -23.73 52.65
CA VAL A 556 4.96 -23.81 53.73
C VAL A 556 4.24 -25.16 53.62
N PRO A 557 4.32 -26.04 54.65
CA PRO A 557 3.62 -27.31 54.63
C PRO A 557 2.10 -27.12 54.69
N GLY A 558 1.35 -27.82 53.85
CA GLY A 558 -0.11 -27.82 53.86
C GLY A 558 -0.72 -27.98 52.46
N PRO A 559 -2.04 -28.16 52.36
CA PRO A 559 -2.73 -28.04 51.08
C PRO A 559 -2.63 -26.60 50.56
N PRO A 560 -2.56 -26.39 49.23
CA PRO A 560 -2.55 -25.05 48.67
C PRO A 560 -3.86 -24.32 49.00
N PRO A 561 -3.82 -22.99 49.17
CA PRO A 561 -5.03 -22.21 49.39
C PRO A 561 -5.98 -22.33 48.20
N LEU A 562 -7.29 -22.33 48.46
CA LEU A 562 -8.31 -22.41 47.43
C LEU A 562 -8.92 -21.03 47.19
N LEU A 563 -9.23 -20.72 45.93
CA LEU A 563 -9.93 -19.49 45.56
C LEU A 563 -11.30 -19.41 46.23
N THR A 564 -11.97 -20.54 46.48
CA THR A 564 -13.27 -20.58 47.17
C THR A 564 -13.21 -20.09 48.62
N ASP A 565 -12.03 -20.11 49.25
CA ASP A 565 -11.81 -19.61 50.60
C ASP A 565 -11.56 -18.09 50.61
N LEU A 566 -11.28 -17.50 49.44
CA LEU A 566 -10.83 -16.11 49.28
C LEU A 566 -11.79 -15.27 48.44
N VAL A 567 -12.66 -15.93 47.66
CA VAL A 567 -13.62 -15.34 46.74
C VAL A 567 -14.97 -15.99 46.93
N ASP A 568 -16.02 -15.16 47.00
CA ASP A 568 -17.38 -15.64 47.11
C ASP A 568 -17.97 -15.95 45.73
N PHE A 569 -18.02 -17.24 45.39
CA PHE A 569 -18.60 -17.77 44.15
C PHE A 569 -20.07 -18.17 44.31
N ALA A 570 -20.76 -17.79 45.39
CA ALA A 570 -22.15 -18.22 45.63
C ALA A 570 -23.08 -17.95 44.44
N ALA A 571 -22.87 -16.85 43.71
CA ALA A 571 -23.62 -16.51 42.51
C ALA A 571 -23.50 -17.54 41.37
N PHE A 572 -22.41 -18.32 41.32
CA PHE A 572 -22.15 -19.33 40.29
C PHE A 572 -22.61 -20.74 40.67
N GLY A 573 -23.24 -20.91 41.85
CA GLY A 573 -23.73 -22.19 42.33
C GLY A 573 -22.62 -23.13 42.83
N GLU A 574 -22.96 -24.42 42.93
CA GLU A 574 -22.01 -25.45 43.37
C GLU A 574 -21.01 -25.82 42.26
N ARG A 575 -19.78 -26.10 42.66
CA ARG A 575 -18.70 -26.53 41.76
C ARG A 575 -18.57 -28.05 41.76
N VAL A 576 -18.36 -28.63 40.57
CA VAL A 576 -18.19 -30.09 40.41
C VAL A 576 -16.87 -30.62 40.97
N ASP A 577 -15.83 -29.77 41.07
CA ASP A 577 -14.49 -30.10 41.59
C ASP A 577 -14.13 -29.21 42.80
N ALA A 578 -13.44 -29.76 43.80
CA ALA A 578 -13.09 -29.08 45.04
C ALA A 578 -11.78 -28.26 44.97
N GLN A 579 -10.88 -28.50 44.00
CA GLN A 579 -9.54 -27.87 43.99
C GLN A 579 -9.42 -26.72 42.99
N LEU A 580 -9.87 -25.52 43.34
CA LEU A 580 -9.72 -24.31 42.52
C LEU A 580 -8.62 -23.42 43.07
N THR A 581 -7.42 -23.46 42.51
CA THR A 581 -6.29 -22.60 42.95
C THR A 581 -6.05 -21.41 42.02
N SER A 582 -6.50 -21.48 40.76
CA SER A 582 -6.40 -20.37 39.83
C SER A 582 -7.45 -20.45 38.74
N MET A 583 -7.84 -19.30 38.20
CA MET A 583 -8.60 -19.20 36.96
C MET A 583 -8.09 -18.02 36.14
N ALA A 584 -8.11 -18.17 34.82
CA ALA A 584 -7.68 -17.13 33.91
C ALA A 584 -8.44 -17.19 32.59
N VAL A 585 -8.56 -16.03 31.96
CA VAL A 585 -9.11 -15.87 30.61
C VAL A 585 -8.33 -14.80 29.89
N THR A 586 -7.94 -15.10 28.66
CA THR A 586 -7.33 -14.15 27.72
C THR A 586 -8.42 -13.59 26.84
N ILE A 587 -8.46 -12.27 26.75
CA ILE A 587 -9.46 -11.52 26.01
C ILE A 587 -8.75 -10.77 24.89
N THR A 588 -9.05 -11.11 23.65
CA THR A 588 -8.61 -10.33 22.49
C THR A 588 -9.60 -9.21 22.30
N ALA A 589 -9.18 -7.95 22.46
CA ALA A 589 -10.08 -6.79 22.41
C ALA A 589 -9.32 -5.49 22.11
N PRO A 590 -10.01 -4.43 21.64
CA PRO A 590 -9.40 -3.13 21.43
C PRO A 590 -8.78 -2.61 22.73
N PRO A 591 -7.60 -1.97 22.72
CA PRO A 591 -6.96 -1.48 23.94
C PRO A 591 -7.81 -0.45 24.69
N GLN A 592 -8.56 0.37 23.98
CA GLN A 592 -9.39 1.41 24.59
C GLN A 592 -10.86 1.14 24.31
N LEU A 593 -11.60 0.79 25.36
CA LEU A 593 -13.01 0.45 25.32
C LEU A 593 -13.84 1.43 26.15
N PRO A 594 -15.08 1.76 25.75
CA PRO A 594 -16.02 2.46 26.62
C PRO A 594 -16.18 1.70 27.95
N ARG A 595 -16.27 2.45 29.06
CA ARG A 595 -16.36 1.87 30.42
C ARG A 595 -17.44 0.81 30.55
N GLU A 596 -18.63 1.09 30.02
CA GLU A 596 -19.77 0.15 30.06
C GLU A 596 -19.48 -1.15 29.31
N LEU A 597 -18.91 -1.04 28.10
CA LEU A 597 -18.55 -2.22 27.30
C LEU A 597 -17.45 -3.04 27.97
N ARG A 598 -16.42 -2.40 28.54
CA ARG A 598 -15.35 -3.10 29.27
C ARG A 598 -15.88 -3.81 30.52
N ARG A 599 -16.79 -3.18 31.25
CA ARG A 599 -17.45 -3.79 32.42
C ARG A 599 -18.30 -4.99 32.01
N ALA A 600 -19.09 -4.87 30.93
CA ALA A 600 -19.86 -5.98 30.37
C ALA A 600 -18.96 -7.15 29.93
N LEU A 601 -17.88 -6.87 29.19
CA LEU A 601 -16.92 -7.89 28.76
C LEU A 601 -16.22 -8.57 29.94
N THR A 602 -15.95 -7.84 31.02
CA THR A 602 -15.36 -8.40 32.25
C THR A 602 -16.34 -9.36 32.95
N ARG A 603 -17.64 -9.04 32.99
CA ARG A 603 -18.67 -9.95 33.49
C ARG A 603 -18.79 -11.22 32.64
N GLN A 604 -18.81 -11.06 31.32
CA GLN A 604 -18.80 -12.18 30.37
C GLN A 604 -17.57 -13.05 30.54
N ALA A 605 -16.40 -12.45 30.77
CA ALA A 605 -15.16 -13.16 31.05
C ALA A 605 -15.27 -14.00 32.33
N PHE A 606 -15.93 -13.49 33.38
CA PHE A 606 -16.22 -14.25 34.60
C PHE A 606 -17.14 -15.43 34.38
N VAL A 607 -18.22 -15.25 33.61
CA VAL A 607 -19.12 -16.35 33.24
C VAL A 607 -18.36 -17.42 32.45
N TYR A 608 -17.58 -17.00 31.45
CA TYR A 608 -16.76 -17.89 30.63
C TYR A 608 -15.74 -18.68 31.47
N MET A 609 -15.07 -18.03 32.44
CA MET A 609 -14.22 -18.72 33.42
C MET A 609 -15.03 -19.65 34.32
N GLY A 610 -16.16 -19.22 34.86
CA GLY A 610 -17.01 -20.04 35.72
C GLY A 610 -17.35 -21.38 35.04
N GLN A 611 -17.89 -21.31 33.83
CA GLN A 611 -18.24 -22.47 33.02
C GLN A 611 -17.02 -23.36 32.71
N ALA A 612 -15.90 -22.76 32.31
CA ALA A 612 -14.68 -23.50 31.99
C ALA A 612 -14.04 -24.19 33.20
N PHE A 613 -14.18 -23.61 34.39
CA PHE A 613 -13.57 -24.09 35.63
C PHE A 613 -14.54 -24.88 36.53
N GLY A 614 -15.70 -25.29 36.01
CA GLY A 614 -16.58 -26.30 36.62
C GLY A 614 -17.77 -25.75 37.42
N PHE A 615 -18.13 -24.48 37.26
CA PHE A 615 -19.38 -23.91 37.75
C PHE A 615 -20.44 -23.98 36.65
N THR A 616 -21.41 -24.89 36.80
CA THR A 616 -22.43 -25.16 35.76
C THR A 616 -23.50 -24.09 35.68
N ASP A 617 -23.75 -23.38 36.78
CA ASP A 617 -24.85 -22.42 36.87
C ASP A 617 -24.42 -21.01 36.47
N ALA A 618 -23.11 -20.78 36.27
CA ALA A 618 -22.54 -19.47 35.96
C ALA A 618 -23.23 -18.81 34.75
N SER A 619 -23.87 -17.66 35.01
CA SER A 619 -24.60 -16.87 34.03
C SER A 619 -24.50 -15.36 34.29
N GLU A 620 -24.75 -14.55 33.27
CA GLU A 620 -24.67 -13.08 33.40
C GLU A 620 -25.75 -12.51 34.33
N ASP A 621 -26.92 -13.16 34.43
CA ASP A 621 -28.06 -12.74 35.26
C ASP A 621 -27.77 -12.84 36.77
N GLN A 622 -26.75 -13.62 37.14
CA GLN A 622 -26.35 -13.84 38.54
C GLN A 622 -25.26 -12.88 39.02
N LEU A 623 -24.63 -12.11 38.13
CA LEU A 623 -23.47 -11.26 38.43
C LEU A 623 -23.82 -9.83 38.80
#